data_AF-A0AA97AZJ6-F1
#
_entry.id   AF-A0AA97AZJ6-F1
#
_cell.length_a   1.000
_cell.length_b   1.000
_cell.length_c   1.000
_cell.angle_alpha   90.00
_cell.angle_beta   90.00
_cell.angle_gamma   90.00
#
_symmetry.space_group_name_H-M   'P 1'
#
loop_
_entity.id
_entity.type
_entity.pdbx_description
1 polymer ?
#
loop_
_entity_poly.entity_id
_entity_poly.type
_entity_poly.pdbx_seq_one_letter_code
_entity_poly.pdbx_strand_id
1 'polypeptide(L)'
;MHGEVLPVVELAPLFGRAPSDAAGPLLVVGVGRAELGVRTEEVEEVTVLAGSELLAPPTSLNDAAGHLVSAADREGTLVLEGEALLGDSRLMFDMSGEGAV
;
A
#
# COMPACT_ATOMS: atom_id res chain seq x y z
N MET A 1 20.97 10.54 -17.46
CA MET A 1 19.80 10.27 -16.60
C MET A 1 19.92 8.83 -16.15
N HIS A 2 20.24 8.58 -14.88
CA HIS A 2 20.06 7.25 -14.32
C HIS A 2 18.57 7.18 -13.96
N GLY A 3 17.80 6.42 -14.73
CA GLY A 3 16.37 6.25 -14.46
C GLY A 3 16.22 5.53 -13.13
N GLU A 4 15.68 6.20 -12.13
CA GLU A 4 15.31 5.56 -10.87
C GLU A 4 14.20 4.54 -11.16
N VAL A 5 14.44 3.29 -10.82
CA VAL A 5 13.45 2.22 -10.94
C VAL A 5 12.55 2.28 -9.72
N LEU A 6 11.25 2.42 -9.95
CA LEU A 6 10.23 2.39 -8.91
C LEU A 6 9.56 1.01 -8.91
N PRO A 7 9.65 0.21 -7.83
CA PRO A 7 8.92 -1.04 -7.73
C PRO A 7 7.42 -0.76 -7.74
N VAL A 8 6.65 -1.59 -8.47
CA VAL A 8 5.20 -1.47 -8.56
C VAL A 8 4.55 -2.73 -8.00
N VAL A 9 3.63 -2.55 -7.05
CA VAL A 9 2.95 -3.64 -6.33
C VAL A 9 1.43 -3.48 -6.36
N GLU A 10 0.73 -4.57 -6.02
CA GLU A 10 -0.70 -4.58 -5.77
C GLU A 10 -0.97 -4.93 -4.31
N LEU A 11 -1.90 -4.21 -3.68
CA LEU A 11 -2.23 -4.42 -2.27
C LEU A 11 -3.21 -5.58 -2.05
N ALA A 12 -4.08 -5.88 -3.02
CA ALA A 12 -5.13 -6.89 -2.86
C ALA A 12 -4.62 -8.25 -2.33
N PRO A 13 -3.49 -8.79 -2.81
CA PRO A 13 -2.90 -10.01 -2.26
C PRO A 13 -2.55 -9.96 -0.77
N LEU A 14 -2.15 -8.80 -0.23
CA LEU A 14 -1.85 -8.65 1.21
C LEU A 14 -3.08 -8.89 2.07
N PHE A 15 -4.27 -8.63 1.52
CA PHE A 15 -5.57 -8.81 2.16
C PHE A 15 -6.27 -10.12 1.74
N GLY A 16 -5.53 -11.07 1.17
CA GLY A 16 -6.08 -12.37 0.74
C GLY A 16 -7.04 -12.29 -0.45
N ARG A 17 -7.00 -11.18 -1.21
CA ARG A 17 -7.79 -10.98 -2.43
C ARG A 17 -6.93 -11.26 -3.66
N ALA A 18 -7.59 -11.65 -4.75
CA ALA A 18 -6.91 -11.79 -6.03
C ALA A 18 -6.39 -10.42 -6.51
N PRO A 19 -5.24 -10.38 -7.21
CA PRO A 19 -4.80 -9.19 -7.93
C PRO A 19 -5.83 -8.77 -8.97
N SER A 20 -5.83 -7.49 -9.32
CA SER A 20 -6.77 -6.93 -10.29
C SER A 20 -6.10 -6.77 -11.65
N ASP A 21 -6.77 -7.22 -12.70
CA ASP A 21 -6.32 -6.98 -14.08
C ASP A 21 -6.70 -5.57 -14.57
N ALA A 22 -7.35 -4.75 -13.73
CA ALA A 22 -7.77 -3.41 -14.09
C ALA A 22 -6.57 -2.49 -14.35
N ALA A 23 -6.61 -1.81 -15.49
CA ALA A 23 -5.71 -0.71 -15.78
C ALA A 23 -6.19 0.54 -15.03
N GLY A 24 -5.63 0.79 -13.85
CA GLY A 24 -5.93 1.97 -13.06
C GLY A 24 -4.69 2.82 -12.76
N PRO A 25 -4.85 3.91 -11.98
CA PRO A 25 -3.77 4.81 -11.66
C PRO A 25 -2.69 4.16 -10.78
N LEU A 26 -1.49 4.75 -10.81
CA LEU A 26 -0.36 4.36 -9.97
C LEU A 26 -0.19 5.39 -8.86
N LEU A 27 -0.44 4.99 -7.62
CA LEU A 27 -0.15 5.81 -6.44
C LEU A 27 1.34 5.68 -6.08
N VAL A 28 2.09 6.77 -6.14
CA VAL A 28 3.52 6.79 -5.77
C VAL A 28 3.65 7.25 -4.32
N VAL A 29 4.22 6.41 -3.47
CA VAL A 29 4.40 6.66 -2.02
C VAL A 29 5.88 6.56 -1.62
N GLY A 30 6.24 7.23 -0.53
CA GLY A 30 7.57 7.19 0.07
C GLY A 30 7.80 8.32 1.07
N VAL A 31 8.91 8.28 1.81
CA VAL A 31 9.22 9.27 2.84
C VAL A 31 10.22 10.28 2.28
N GLY A 32 9.70 11.41 1.79
CA GLY A 32 10.51 12.49 1.23
C GLY A 32 11.06 12.24 -0.18
N ARG A 33 10.89 11.03 -0.74
CA ARG A 33 11.13 10.68 -2.16
C ARG A 33 10.17 9.56 -2.59
N ALA A 34 10.12 9.27 -3.88
CA ALA A 34 9.38 8.11 -4.40
C ALA A 34 10.11 6.80 -4.03
N GLU A 35 9.39 5.84 -3.46
CA GLU A 35 9.96 4.55 -3.03
C GLU A 35 9.15 3.35 -3.52
N LEU A 36 7.82 3.48 -3.60
CA LEU A 36 6.92 2.42 -4.02
C LEU A 36 5.80 2.97 -4.89
N GLY A 37 5.50 2.27 -5.98
CA GLY A 37 4.28 2.44 -6.75
C GLY A 37 3.24 1.42 -6.31
N VAL A 38 2.04 1.86 -5.99
CA VAL A 38 0.89 1.01 -5.69
C VAL A 38 -0.12 1.12 -6.83
N ARG A 39 -0.39 0.01 -7.51
CA ARG A 39 -1.45 -0.04 -8.50
C ARG A 39 -2.80 -0.03 -7.80
N THR A 40 -3.67 0.89 -8.21
CA THR A 40 -5.05 0.97 -7.73
C THR A 40 -5.99 0.84 -8.91
N GLU A 41 -7.23 0.44 -8.66
CA GLU A 41 -8.26 0.38 -9.70
C GLU A 41 -8.75 1.79 -10.03
N GLU A 42 -8.96 2.59 -8.98
CA GLU A 42 -9.39 3.98 -9.07
C GLU A 42 -8.81 4.84 -7.95
N VAL A 43 -8.98 6.16 -8.07
CA VAL A 43 -8.76 7.14 -7.01
C VAL A 43 -10.03 7.96 -6.93
N GLU A 44 -10.72 7.87 -5.79
CA GLU A 44 -12.02 8.52 -5.62
C GLU A 44 -11.87 9.97 -5.15
N GLU A 45 -11.18 10.20 -4.04
CA GLU A 45 -11.08 11.54 -3.45
C GLU A 45 -9.85 11.75 -2.55
N VAL A 46 -9.63 13.01 -2.16
CA VAL A 46 -8.71 13.41 -1.10
C VAL A 46 -9.54 14.04 0.01
N THR A 47 -9.55 13.41 1.18
CA THR A 47 -10.37 13.83 2.32
C THR A 47 -9.54 13.95 3.60
N VAL A 48 -10.07 14.67 4.58
CA VAL A 48 -9.47 14.82 5.92
C VAL A 48 -10.31 14.04 6.90
N LEU A 49 -9.72 13.00 7.49
CA LEU A 49 -10.37 12.19 8.52
C LEU A 49 -10.13 12.78 9.90
N ALA A 50 -11.19 13.03 10.66
CA ALA A 50 -11.05 13.40 12.06
C ALA A 50 -10.76 12.15 12.90
N GLY A 51 -9.86 12.25 13.89
CA GLY A 51 -9.54 11.11 14.76
C GLY A 51 -10.74 10.50 15.49
N SER A 52 -11.82 11.26 15.69
CA SER A 52 -13.09 10.77 16.26
C SER A 52 -13.93 9.90 15.32
N GLU A 53 -13.62 9.91 14.03
CA GLU A 53 -14.27 9.10 12.99
C GLU A 53 -13.55 7.77 12.78
N LEU A 54 -12.31 7.67 13.26
CA LEU A 54 -11.49 6.48 13.20
C LEU A 54 -11.93 5.46 14.26
N LEU A 55 -12.16 4.26 13.79
CA LEU A 55 -12.42 3.04 14.55
C LEU A 55 -11.15 2.19 14.59
N ALA A 56 -11.09 1.29 15.57
CA ALA A 56 -10.01 0.31 15.64
C ALA A 56 -10.01 -0.57 14.38
N PRO A 57 -8.82 -1.01 13.90
CA PRO A 57 -8.73 -1.95 12.79
C PRO A 57 -9.60 -3.21 13.01
N PRO A 58 -10.25 -3.73 11.95
CA PRO A 58 -11.01 -4.96 12.05
C PRO A 58 -10.13 -6.14 12.51
N THR A 59 -10.53 -6.83 13.57
CA THR A 59 -9.75 -7.94 14.14
C THR A 59 -9.59 -9.13 13.18
N SER A 60 -10.43 -9.21 12.15
CA SER A 60 -10.31 -10.20 11.07
C SER A 60 -9.04 -10.05 10.23
N LEU A 61 -8.36 -8.89 10.32
CA LEU A 61 -7.12 -8.62 9.56
C LEU A 61 -5.86 -9.03 10.32
N ASN A 62 -5.94 -9.32 11.62
CA ASN A 62 -4.79 -9.48 12.52
C ASN A 62 -3.71 -10.45 11.97
N ASP A 63 -4.11 -11.56 11.37
CA ASP A 63 -3.18 -12.59 10.91
C ASP A 63 -2.56 -12.29 9.53
N ALA A 64 -3.20 -11.46 8.69
CA ALA A 64 -2.82 -11.27 7.29
C ALA A 64 -2.18 -9.91 6.99
N ALA A 65 -2.80 -8.84 7.51
CA ALA A 65 -2.45 -7.46 7.19
C ALA A 65 -2.70 -6.49 8.34
N GLY A 66 -2.95 -6.99 9.56
CA GLY A 66 -3.31 -6.16 10.70
C GLY A 66 -2.26 -5.09 11.01
N HIS A 67 -0.97 -5.40 10.84
CA HIS A 67 0.12 -4.44 11.02
C HIS A 67 0.18 -3.35 9.92
N LEU A 68 -0.51 -3.54 8.79
CA LEU A 68 -0.57 -2.58 7.70
C LEU A 68 -1.74 -1.60 7.84
N VAL A 69 -2.61 -1.78 8.84
CA VAL A 69 -3.83 -0.98 9.01
C VAL A 69 -3.78 -0.26 10.36
N SER A 70 -3.79 1.06 10.32
CA SER A 70 -3.79 1.90 11.52
C SER A 70 -5.20 2.13 12.07
N ALA A 71 -6.21 2.20 11.19
CA ALA A 71 -7.61 2.40 11.56
C ALA A 71 -8.56 1.96 10.43
N ALA A 72 -9.86 1.98 10.73
CA ALA A 72 -10.92 2.00 9.73
C ALA A 72 -11.87 3.17 10.01
N ASP A 73 -12.54 3.72 9.01
CA ASP A 73 -13.63 4.66 9.24
C ASP A 73 -14.99 3.93 9.39
N ARG A 74 -16.08 4.70 9.46
CA ARG A 74 -17.45 4.16 9.57
C ARG A 74 -18.00 3.59 8.27
N GLU A 75 -17.44 3.98 7.14
CA GLU A 75 -17.84 3.50 5.81
C GLU A 75 -17.11 2.20 5.45
N GLY A 76 -16.10 1.82 6.24
CA GLY A 76 -15.31 0.61 6.06
C GLY A 76 -14.03 0.87 5.26
N THR A 77 -13.67 2.13 5.02
CA THR A 77 -12.39 2.51 4.43
C THR A 77 -11.27 2.21 5.42
N LEU A 78 -10.26 1.47 4.96
CA LEU A 78 -9.08 1.17 5.76
C LEU A 78 -8.03 2.27 5.62
N VAL A 79 -7.52 2.74 6.75
CA VAL A 79 -6.38 3.65 6.79
C VAL A 79 -5.11 2.80 6.92
N LEU A 80 -4.23 2.92 5.93
CA LEU A 80 -2.98 2.15 5.90
C LEU A 80 -1.89 2.84 6.72
N GLU A 81 -1.06 2.05 7.39
CA GLU A 81 0.12 2.52 8.10
C GLU A 81 1.29 2.67 7.11
N GLY A 82 1.63 3.92 6.77
CA GLY A 82 2.56 4.22 5.67
C GLY A 82 3.97 3.69 5.91
N GLU A 83 4.48 3.82 7.14
CA GLU A 83 5.81 3.30 7.49
C GLU A 83 5.84 1.77 7.48
N ALA A 84 4.78 1.12 7.99
CA ALA A 84 4.67 -0.33 7.97
C ALA A 84 4.53 -0.86 6.53
N LEU A 85 3.81 -0.15 5.67
CA LEU A 85 3.68 -0.48 4.25
C LEU A 85 5.03 -0.41 3.54
N LEU A 86 5.78 0.68 3.71
CA LEU A 86 7.09 0.85 3.08
C LEU A 86 8.15 -0.12 3.64
N GLY A 87 7.98 -0.58 4.88
CA GLY A 87 8.86 -1.56 5.51
C GLY A 87 8.46 -3.03 5.29
N ASP A 88 7.31 -3.33 4.67
CA ASP A 88 6.83 -4.71 4.53
C ASP A 88 7.69 -5.49 3.55
N SER A 89 8.36 -6.53 4.03
CA SER A 89 9.29 -7.34 3.24
C SER A 89 8.62 -8.07 2.07
N ARG A 90 7.28 -8.21 2.06
CA ARG A 90 6.53 -8.79 0.93
C ARG A 90 6.43 -7.81 -0.24
N LEU A 91 6.62 -6.51 0.02
CA LEU A 91 6.60 -5.43 -0.97
C LEU A 91 8.00 -4.93 -1.34
N MET A 92 9.00 -5.31 -0.55
CA MET A 92 10.40 -5.05 -0.82
C MET A 92 10.95 -6.04 -1.84
N PHE A 93 11.52 -5.52 -2.92
CA PHE A 93 12.27 -6.32 -3.89
C PHE A 93 13.76 -6.11 -3.64
N ASP A 94 14.50 -7.19 -3.39
CA ASP A 94 15.95 -7.11 -3.37
C ASP A 94 16.47 -6.95 -4.81
N MET A 95 16.80 -5.71 -5.17
CA MET A 95 17.36 -5.39 -6.47
C MET A 95 18.86 -5.72 -6.58
N SER A 96 19.46 -6.42 -5.61
CA SER A 96 20.89 -6.79 -5.63
C SER A 96 21.26 -7.82 -6.71
N GLY A 97 20.33 -8.25 -7.57
CA GLY A 97 20.51 -9.36 -8.51
C GLY A 97 20.56 -9.05 -10.01
N GLU A 98 20.30 -7.82 -10.48
CA GLU A 98 20.23 -7.55 -11.93
C GLU A 98 21.22 -6.48 -12.39
N GLY A 99 22.46 -6.95 -12.60
CA GLY A 99 23.53 -6.25 -13.30
C GLY A 99 24.54 -7.19 -13.96
N ALA A 100 24.20 -8.47 -14.15
CA ALA A 100 25.06 -9.44 -14.81
C ALA A 100 24.26 -10.33 -15.75
N VAL A 101 24.07 -9.89 -16.99
CA VAL A 101 24.35 -10.62 -18.25
C VAL A 101 24.28 -9.68 -19.43
#